data_AF-A0A3B9XF05-F1
#
_entry.id   AF-A0A3B9XF05-F1
#
_cell.length_a   1.000
_cell.length_b   1.000
_cell.length_c   1.000
_cell.angle_alpha   90.00
_cell.angle_beta   90.00
_cell.angle_gamma   90.00
#
_symmetry.space_group_name_H-M   'P 1'
#
loop_
_entity.id
_entity.type
_entity.pdbx_description
1 polymer ?
#
loop_
_entity_poly.entity_id
_entity_poly.type
_entity_poly.pdbx_seq_one_letter_code
_entity_poly.pdbx_strand_id
1 'polypeptide(L)'
;MSATFKELIGSLQNSENFKDYTWTGSFDDYLALVRENPKITRNAYQRMYDMIMSKGSNEYVDVKKQMVHYKFFDDPDNDGKDAVFGADIPLMKLVNVLRSAALGYGTEKRVILLHGPVGSAKSTICRLLKQGLERYSKADEGAIYTFDWVDEAGDCEEIFGKGVKVFPSPMHEEPLLLIPEQLRQGV
;
A
#
# COMPACT_ATOMS: atom_id res chain seq x y z
N MET A 1 19.18 -32.05 24.62
CA MET A 1 17.92 -31.41 25.05
C MET A 1 17.02 -31.33 23.83
N SER A 2 15.87 -31.99 23.86
CA SER A 2 14.91 -32.00 22.74
C SER A 2 14.06 -30.74 22.85
N ALA A 3 14.14 -29.83 21.88
CA ALA A 3 13.18 -28.74 21.78
C ALA A 3 11.78 -29.35 21.63
N THR A 4 10.85 -28.93 22.48
CA THR A 4 9.48 -29.44 22.48
C THR A 4 8.75 -28.82 21.28
N PHE A 5 7.90 -29.57 20.58
CA PHE A 5 7.12 -29.05 19.44
C PHE A 5 6.33 -27.77 19.78
N LYS A 6 5.88 -27.62 21.05
CA LYS A 6 5.28 -26.40 21.58
C LYS A 6 6.23 -25.20 21.64
N GLU A 7 7.50 -25.43 21.96
CA GLU A 7 8.52 -24.37 21.99
C GLU A 7 8.87 -23.94 20.57
N LEU A 8 8.90 -24.89 19.62
CA LEU A 8 9.11 -24.61 18.19
C LEU A 8 7.94 -23.79 17.61
N ILE A 9 6.69 -24.16 17.91
CA ILE A 9 5.49 -23.42 17.50
C ILE A 9 5.44 -22.05 18.22
N GLY A 10 5.79 -22.00 19.50
CA GLY A 10 5.87 -20.75 20.25
C GLY A 10 6.93 -19.79 19.71
N SER A 11 8.08 -20.29 19.25
CA SER A 11 9.09 -19.46 18.58
C SER A 11 8.69 -19.01 17.18
N LEU A 12 7.90 -19.82 16.45
CA LEU A 12 7.34 -19.46 15.14
C LEU A 12 6.17 -18.48 15.24
N GLN A 13 5.42 -18.51 16.35
CA GLN A 13 4.40 -17.50 16.65
C GLN A 13 5.01 -16.20 17.19
N ASN A 14 6.17 -16.28 17.87
CA ASN A 14 6.88 -15.12 18.41
C ASN A 14 7.95 -14.54 17.49
N SER A 15 8.18 -15.08 16.29
CA SER A 15 9.10 -14.49 15.31
C SER A 15 8.50 -13.22 14.69
N GLU A 16 8.50 -12.16 15.50
CA GLU A 16 8.91 -10.78 15.23
C GLU A 16 8.30 -9.97 14.08
N ASN A 17 7.39 -10.51 13.27
CA ASN A 17 6.75 -9.72 12.21
C ASN A 17 5.29 -9.33 12.51
N PHE A 18 4.58 -9.96 13.45
CA PHE A 18 3.16 -9.65 13.64
C PHE A 18 2.88 -8.50 14.63
N LYS A 19 3.79 -8.21 15.56
CA LYS A 19 3.54 -7.21 16.61
C LYS A 19 3.73 -5.77 16.13
N ASP A 20 4.65 -5.53 15.20
CA ASP A 20 4.96 -4.17 14.75
C ASP A 20 3.93 -3.63 13.74
N TYR A 21 3.13 -4.49 13.09
CA TYR A 21 2.07 -4.07 12.15
C TYR A 21 0.71 -3.79 12.79
N THR A 22 0.59 -3.93 14.12
CA THR A 22 -0.72 -3.98 14.77
C THR A 22 -0.87 -2.83 15.77
N TRP A 23 -0.61 -1.61 15.32
CA TRP A 23 -1.02 -0.44 16.09
C TRP A 23 -2.55 -0.43 16.18
N THR A 24 -3.07 -0.37 17.40
CA THR A 24 -4.48 -0.13 17.68
C THR A 24 -4.58 1.04 18.65
N GLY A 25 -5.57 1.89 18.44
CA GLY A 25 -5.78 3.08 19.24
C GLY A 25 -7.16 3.65 19.01
N SER A 26 -7.47 4.72 19.72
CA SER A 26 -8.71 5.46 19.51
C SER A 26 -8.66 6.24 18.19
N PHE A 27 -9.82 6.74 17.75
CA PHE A 27 -9.89 7.63 16.61
C PHE A 27 -9.09 8.92 16.83
N ASP A 28 -9.05 9.44 18.07
CA ASP A 28 -8.25 10.62 18.41
C ASP A 28 -6.74 10.34 18.29
N ASP A 29 -6.28 9.15 18.69
CA ASP A 29 -4.87 8.77 18.51
C ASP A 29 -4.52 8.68 17.02
N TYR A 30 -5.44 8.17 16.19
CA TYR A 30 -5.27 8.15 14.74
C TYR A 30 -5.17 9.57 14.16
N LEU A 31 -6.02 10.49 14.60
CA LEU A 31 -5.94 11.90 14.17
C LEU A 31 -4.62 12.55 14.60
N ALA A 32 -4.06 12.18 15.75
CA ALA A 32 -2.73 12.63 16.16
C ALA A 32 -1.65 12.11 15.21
N LEU A 33 -1.69 10.83 14.82
CA LEU A 33 -0.78 10.25 13.83
C LEU A 33 -0.88 10.97 12.48
N VAL A 34 -2.08 11.28 12.01
CA VAL A 34 -2.30 12.03 10.77
C VAL A 34 -1.71 13.44 10.83
N ARG A 35 -1.82 14.12 11.98
CA ARG A 35 -1.22 15.45 12.18
C ARG A 35 0.31 15.40 12.18
N GLU A 36 0.90 14.37 12.77
CA GLU A 36 2.35 14.16 12.78
C GLU A 36 2.86 13.77 11.38
N ASN A 37 2.18 12.86 10.71
CA ASN A 37 2.53 12.36 9.40
C ASN A 37 1.32 12.38 8.43
N PRO A 38 1.10 13.50 7.72
CA PRO A 38 0.00 13.63 6.76
C PRO A 38 0.05 12.60 5.62
N LYS A 39 1.21 11.96 5.37
CA LYS A 39 1.38 10.93 4.33
C LYS A 39 0.56 9.66 4.62
N ILE A 40 0.06 9.48 5.83
CA ILE A 40 -0.87 8.38 6.17
C ILE A 40 -2.15 8.48 5.33
N THR A 41 -2.57 9.68 4.99
CA THR A 41 -3.84 9.94 4.26
C THR A 41 -3.70 9.85 2.73
N ARG A 42 -2.55 9.38 2.23
CA ARG A 42 -2.29 9.28 0.79
C ARG A 42 -3.29 8.36 0.08
N ASN A 43 -3.70 8.79 -1.10
CA ASN A 43 -4.52 7.98 -1.99
C ASN A 43 -3.73 6.81 -2.61
N ALA A 44 -4.45 5.88 -3.25
CA ALA A 44 -3.85 4.68 -3.84
C ALA A 44 -2.77 4.99 -4.90
N TYR A 45 -2.94 6.06 -5.69
CA TYR A 45 -1.97 6.45 -6.72
C TYR A 45 -0.70 7.04 -6.12
N GLN A 46 -0.84 7.89 -5.09
CA GLN A 46 0.29 8.42 -4.33
C GLN A 46 1.09 7.28 -3.71
N ARG A 47 0.42 6.31 -3.08
CA ARG A 47 1.07 5.12 -2.49
C ARG A 47 1.84 4.32 -3.54
N MET A 48 1.22 4.04 -4.68
CA MET A 48 1.88 3.29 -5.75
C MET A 48 3.07 4.05 -6.37
N TYR A 49 2.92 5.37 -6.55
CA TYR A 49 4.00 6.22 -7.05
C TYR A 49 5.17 6.27 -6.07
N ASP A 50 4.90 6.56 -4.80
CA ASP A 50 5.91 6.67 -3.75
C ASP A 50 6.62 5.33 -3.53
N MET A 51 5.90 4.21 -3.59
CA MET A 51 6.48 2.87 -3.57
C MET A 51 7.53 2.68 -4.68
N ILE A 52 7.19 3.03 -5.93
CA ILE A 52 8.12 2.89 -7.06
C ILE A 52 9.33 3.81 -6.86
N MET A 53 9.10 5.05 -6.43
CA MET A 53 10.15 6.04 -6.22
C MET A 53 11.05 5.69 -5.02
N SER A 54 10.55 4.95 -4.01
CA SER A 54 11.31 4.56 -2.82
C SER A 54 12.55 3.73 -3.14
N LYS A 55 12.53 2.95 -4.23
CA LYS A 55 13.67 2.16 -4.69
C LYS A 55 14.70 3.00 -5.47
N GLY A 56 14.36 4.24 -5.79
CA GLY A 56 15.19 5.18 -6.55
C GLY A 56 15.10 5.00 -8.06
N SER A 57 15.65 5.97 -8.77
CA SER A 57 15.71 6.00 -10.23
C SER A 57 17.06 6.55 -10.69
N ASN A 58 17.48 6.16 -11.89
CA ASN A 58 18.67 6.69 -12.56
C ASN A 58 18.26 7.38 -13.86
N GLU A 59 18.82 8.55 -14.12
CA GLU A 59 18.64 9.24 -15.40
C GLU A 59 19.81 8.93 -16.34
N TYR A 60 19.51 8.69 -17.61
CA TYR A 60 20.52 8.45 -18.64
C TYR A 60 20.03 8.94 -20.00
N VAL A 61 20.96 9.15 -20.92
CA VAL A 61 20.65 9.58 -22.29
C VAL A 61 20.76 8.38 -23.23
N ASP A 62 19.65 8.04 -23.88
CA ASP A 62 19.63 7.05 -24.95
C ASP A 62 19.18 7.70 -26.26
N VAL A 63 20.01 7.61 -27.30
CA VAL A 63 19.77 8.21 -28.63
C VAL A 63 19.20 9.65 -28.54
N LYS A 64 19.86 10.51 -27.75
CA LYS A 64 19.48 11.93 -27.49
C LYS A 64 18.16 12.14 -26.72
N LYS A 65 17.53 11.10 -26.20
CA LYS A 65 16.35 11.20 -25.32
C LYS A 65 16.78 10.99 -23.87
N GLN A 66 16.28 11.86 -22.98
CA GLN A 66 16.42 11.69 -21.54
C GLN A 66 15.49 10.58 -21.08
N MET A 67 16.07 9.50 -20.58
CA MET A 67 15.36 8.33 -20.08
C MET A 67 15.51 8.25 -18.56
N VAL A 68 14.48 7.76 -17.90
CA VAL A 68 14.47 7.49 -16.46
C VAL A 68 14.26 6.01 -16.26
N HIS A 69 15.26 5.37 -15.67
CA HIS A 69 15.22 3.97 -15.29
C HIS A 69 14.80 3.87 -13.82
N TYR A 70 13.71 3.16 -13.53
CA TYR A 70 13.20 2.98 -12.17
C TYR A 70 13.66 1.64 -11.60
N LYS A 71 14.50 1.69 -10.57
CA LYS A 71 15.13 0.50 -9.96
C LYS A 71 14.11 -0.48 -9.37
N PHE A 72 12.90 -0.01 -9.07
CA PHE A 72 11.80 -0.87 -8.65
C PHE A 72 11.54 -2.04 -9.63
N PHE A 73 11.67 -1.79 -10.94
CA PHE A 73 11.42 -2.81 -11.96
C PHE A 73 12.60 -3.76 -12.21
N ASP A 74 13.74 -3.52 -11.56
CA ASP A 74 14.86 -4.47 -11.51
C ASP A 74 14.61 -5.61 -10.51
N ASP A 75 13.48 -5.56 -9.78
CA ASP A 75 13.08 -6.56 -8.79
C ASP A 75 14.16 -6.84 -7.72
N PRO A 76 14.72 -5.79 -7.06
CA PRO A 76 15.83 -5.96 -6.12
C PRO A 76 15.45 -6.78 -4.89
N ASP A 77 14.16 -6.82 -4.52
CA ASP A 77 13.66 -7.57 -3.37
C ASP A 77 13.55 -9.07 -3.63
N ASN A 78 13.65 -9.52 -4.90
CA ASN A 78 13.62 -10.93 -5.28
C ASN A 78 14.80 -11.31 -6.20
N ASP A 79 15.96 -10.68 -6.00
CA ASP A 79 17.20 -10.95 -6.75
C ASP A 79 17.07 -10.86 -8.27
N GLY A 80 16.22 -9.95 -8.76
CA GLY A 80 16.03 -9.74 -10.20
C GLY A 80 15.28 -10.86 -10.93
N LYS A 81 14.64 -11.78 -10.21
CA LYS A 81 13.91 -12.91 -10.78
C LYS A 81 12.91 -12.48 -11.85
N ASP A 82 12.25 -11.35 -11.62
CA ASP A 82 11.23 -10.82 -12.50
C ASP A 82 11.58 -9.43 -13.05
N ALA A 83 12.88 -9.12 -13.09
CA ALA A 83 13.38 -7.85 -13.61
C ALA A 83 12.90 -7.59 -15.04
N VAL A 84 12.49 -6.35 -15.30
CA VAL A 84 11.94 -5.92 -16.59
C VAL A 84 12.96 -5.04 -17.31
N PHE A 85 13.63 -5.61 -18.31
CA PHE A 85 14.63 -4.91 -19.11
C PHE A 85 14.08 -4.40 -20.45
N GLY A 86 14.65 -3.30 -20.94
CA GLY A 86 14.32 -2.75 -22.27
C GLY A 86 12.93 -2.15 -22.40
N ALA A 87 12.25 -1.89 -21.29
CA ALA A 87 10.90 -1.32 -21.25
C ALA A 87 10.85 0.08 -20.63
N ASP A 88 11.97 0.79 -20.54
CA ASP A 88 12.07 2.09 -19.85
C ASP A 88 11.06 3.11 -20.39
N ILE A 89 10.90 3.24 -21.71
CA ILE A 89 9.93 4.17 -22.31
C ILE A 89 8.48 3.83 -21.88
N PRO A 90 7.98 2.59 -22.04
CA PRO A 90 6.68 2.20 -21.48
C PRO A 90 6.55 2.42 -19.98
N LEU A 91 7.57 2.08 -19.19
CA LEU A 91 7.56 2.23 -17.72
C LEU A 91 7.51 3.70 -17.32
N MET A 92 8.26 4.58 -17.99
CA MET A 92 8.17 6.03 -17.82
C MET A 92 6.75 6.54 -18.08
N LYS A 93 6.08 6.07 -19.13
CA LYS A 93 4.69 6.45 -19.40
C LYS A 93 3.76 5.99 -18.27
N LEU A 94 3.91 4.76 -17.81
CA LEU A 94 3.13 4.21 -16.69
C LEU A 94 3.35 5.02 -15.40
N VAL A 95 4.60 5.26 -15.02
CA VAL A 95 4.92 6.03 -13.81
C VAL A 95 4.44 7.48 -13.92
N ASN A 96 4.50 8.08 -15.11
CA ASN A 96 3.94 9.42 -15.34
C ASN A 96 2.42 9.46 -15.18
N VAL A 97 1.70 8.41 -15.58
CA VAL A 97 0.26 8.26 -15.35
C VAL A 97 -0.02 8.19 -13.84
N LEU A 98 0.75 7.37 -13.10
CA LEU A 98 0.62 7.26 -11.64
C LEU A 98 0.90 8.60 -10.95
N ARG A 99 1.97 9.30 -11.34
CA ARG A 99 2.30 10.64 -10.84
C ARG A 99 1.18 11.65 -11.12
N SER A 100 0.59 11.62 -12.31
CA SER A 100 -0.49 12.55 -12.67
C SER A 100 -1.76 12.27 -11.89
N ALA A 101 -2.09 10.99 -11.66
CA ALA A 101 -3.21 10.58 -10.82
C ALA A 101 -2.96 10.89 -9.33
N ALA A 102 -1.72 10.77 -8.86
CA ALA A 102 -1.31 11.12 -7.50
C ALA A 102 -1.52 12.62 -7.19
N LEU A 103 -1.44 13.48 -8.20
CA LEU A 103 -1.68 14.92 -8.12
C LEU A 103 -3.15 15.33 -8.36
N GLY A 104 -4.05 14.37 -8.65
CA GLY A 104 -5.48 14.66 -8.85
C GLY A 104 -5.81 15.36 -10.16
N TYR A 105 -4.98 15.22 -11.21
CA TYR A 105 -5.22 15.86 -12.51
C TYR A 105 -6.25 15.16 -13.40
N GLY A 106 -7.23 14.44 -12.83
CA GLY A 106 -8.30 13.74 -13.57
C GLY A 106 -7.86 12.41 -14.21
N THR A 107 -6.61 12.00 -14.02
CA THR A 107 -6.08 10.74 -14.55
C THR A 107 -6.51 9.55 -13.71
N GLU A 108 -6.86 9.77 -12.44
CA GLU A 108 -7.40 8.79 -11.50
C GLU A 108 -8.74 8.17 -11.94
N LYS A 109 -9.46 8.80 -12.88
CA LYS A 109 -10.73 8.30 -13.41
C LYS A 109 -10.57 7.45 -14.68
N ARG A 110 -9.34 7.12 -15.08
CA ARG A 110 -9.04 6.44 -16.34
C ARG A 110 -8.58 5.01 -16.11
N VAL A 111 -8.98 4.11 -17.01
CA VAL A 111 -8.47 2.73 -17.04
C VAL A 111 -7.08 2.71 -17.69
N ILE A 112 -6.10 2.13 -17.01
CA ILE A 112 -4.76 1.90 -17.56
C ILE A 112 -4.76 0.57 -18.30
N LEU A 113 -4.60 0.61 -19.62
CA LEU A 113 -4.48 -0.59 -20.46
C LEU A 113 -3.03 -0.82 -20.86
N LEU A 114 -2.41 -1.88 -20.35
CA LEU A 114 -1.12 -2.36 -20.83
C LEU A 114 -1.35 -3.21 -22.09
N HIS A 115 -1.08 -2.65 -23.27
CA HIS A 115 -1.19 -3.35 -24.54
C HIS A 115 0.19 -3.52 -25.19
N GLY A 116 0.40 -4.63 -25.90
CA GLY A 116 1.66 -4.91 -26.59
C GLY A 116 1.79 -6.39 -26.99
N PRO A 117 2.81 -6.74 -27.79
CA PRO A 117 3.07 -8.12 -28.22
C PRO A 117 3.20 -9.13 -27.07
N VAL A 118 3.08 -10.42 -27.40
CA VAL A 118 3.40 -11.48 -26.44
C VAL A 118 4.88 -11.37 -26.04
N GLY A 119 5.19 -11.60 -24.77
CA GLY A 119 6.56 -11.48 -24.25
C GLY A 119 6.98 -10.07 -23.80
N SER A 120 6.16 -9.02 -23.98
CA SER A 120 6.49 -7.65 -23.54
C SER A 120 6.31 -7.38 -22.04
N ALA A 121 6.54 -8.36 -21.17
CA ALA A 121 6.54 -8.25 -19.70
C ALA A 121 5.28 -7.66 -19.01
N LYS A 122 4.14 -7.53 -19.71
CA LYS A 122 2.91 -6.90 -19.16
C LYS A 122 2.44 -7.52 -17.84
N SER A 123 2.34 -8.85 -17.79
CA SER A 123 1.93 -9.57 -16.59
C SER A 123 2.99 -9.51 -15.49
N THR A 124 4.27 -9.48 -15.88
CA THR A 124 5.43 -9.31 -14.98
C THR A 124 5.35 -7.96 -14.26
N ILE A 125 5.11 -6.87 -15.00
CA ILE A 125 4.92 -5.53 -14.45
C ILE A 125 3.76 -5.52 -13.45
N CYS A 126 2.60 -6.07 -13.81
CA CYS A 126 1.45 -6.15 -12.92
C CYS A 126 1.76 -6.95 -11.65
N ARG A 127 2.52 -8.04 -11.75
CA ARG A 127 2.90 -8.86 -10.59
C ARG A 127 3.89 -8.14 -9.68
N LEU A 128 4.90 -7.46 -10.25
CA LEU A 128 5.83 -6.63 -9.49
C LEU A 128 5.10 -5.54 -8.71
N LEU A 129 4.15 -4.84 -9.33
CA LEU A 129 3.34 -3.82 -8.65
C LEU A 129 2.53 -4.40 -7.49
N LYS A 130 1.90 -5.57 -7.67
CA LYS A 130 1.13 -6.24 -6.61
C LYS A 130 2.02 -6.66 -5.43
N GLN A 131 3.14 -7.34 -5.73
CA GLN A 131 4.09 -7.78 -4.70
C GLN A 131 4.75 -6.60 -4.00
N GLY A 132 5.12 -5.58 -4.76
CA GLY A 132 5.64 -4.32 -4.23
C GLY A 132 4.66 -3.68 -3.27
N LEU A 133 3.36 -3.62 -3.62
CA LEU A 133 2.36 -2.99 -2.77
C LEU A 133 2.16 -3.76 -1.45
N GLU A 134 2.13 -5.09 -1.51
CA GLU A 134 2.04 -5.95 -0.33
C GLU A 134 3.25 -5.77 0.61
N ARG A 135 4.45 -5.59 0.06
CA ARG A 135 5.65 -5.31 0.85
C ARG A 135 5.66 -3.89 1.38
N TYR A 136 5.28 -2.92 0.56
CA TYR A 136 5.26 -1.51 0.93
C TYR A 136 4.24 -1.24 2.04
N SER A 137 3.08 -1.89 2.03
CA SER A 137 2.09 -1.78 3.12
C SER A 137 2.58 -2.32 4.46
N LYS A 138 3.67 -3.12 4.45
CA LYS A 138 4.37 -3.63 5.64
C LYS A 138 5.59 -2.76 5.99
N ALA A 139 5.72 -1.56 5.44
CA ALA A 139 6.75 -0.61 5.86
C ALA A 139 6.06 0.60 6.51
N ASP A 140 6.76 1.29 7.40
CA ASP A 140 6.25 2.49 8.07
C ASP A 140 5.82 3.55 7.05
N GLU A 141 6.60 3.69 5.96
CA GLU A 141 6.27 4.63 4.90
C GLU A 141 5.06 4.21 4.10
N GLY A 142 4.61 2.95 4.14
CA GLY A 142 3.43 2.47 3.43
C GLY A 142 2.26 2.13 4.35
N ALA A 143 2.33 2.46 5.65
CA ALA A 143 1.30 2.16 6.64
C ALA A 143 -0.11 2.58 6.17
N ILE A 144 -1.08 1.70 6.42
CA ILE A 144 -2.51 1.88 6.12
C ILE A 144 -3.26 1.55 7.41
N TYR A 145 -4.28 2.35 7.72
CA TYR A 145 -5.11 2.13 8.90
C TYR A 145 -6.54 1.81 8.45
N THR A 146 -7.21 1.02 9.27
CA THR A 146 -8.63 0.73 9.19
C THR A 146 -9.19 0.87 10.60
N PHE A 147 -10.51 0.86 10.73
CA PHE A 147 -11.18 0.90 12.02
C PHE A 147 -12.11 -0.29 12.20
N ASP A 148 -12.38 -0.58 13.47
CA ASP A 148 -13.41 -1.52 13.91
C ASP A 148 -14.46 -0.74 14.70
N TRP A 149 -15.74 -1.11 14.54
CA TRP A 149 -16.80 -0.61 15.39
C TRP A 149 -16.82 -1.37 16.71
N VAL A 150 -16.83 -0.65 17.83
CA VAL A 150 -16.85 -1.24 19.17
C VAL A 150 -18.15 -0.87 19.85
N ASP A 151 -18.94 -1.88 20.20
CA ASP A 151 -20.16 -1.76 20.99
C ASP A 151 -19.88 -2.24 22.42
N GLU A 152 -19.53 -1.30 23.28
CA GLU A 152 -19.26 -1.59 24.69
C GLU A 152 -20.53 -1.95 25.47
N ALA A 153 -21.68 -1.35 25.09
CA ALA A 153 -22.95 -1.48 25.78
C ALA A 153 -23.74 -2.75 25.39
N GLY A 154 -23.51 -3.28 24.19
CA GLY A 154 -24.25 -4.42 23.64
C GLY A 154 -25.59 -4.01 23.02
N ASP A 155 -25.77 -2.74 22.67
CA ASP A 155 -27.02 -2.21 22.12
C ASP A 155 -27.15 -2.47 20.61
N CYS A 156 -26.07 -2.86 19.94
CA CYS A 156 -26.00 -3.09 18.50
C CYS A 156 -26.06 -4.58 18.11
N GLU A 157 -26.55 -5.46 19.00
CA GLU A 157 -26.67 -6.91 18.73
C GLU A 157 -27.51 -7.23 17.47
N GLU A 158 -28.50 -6.41 17.14
CA GLU A 158 -29.31 -6.59 15.92
C GLU A 158 -28.52 -6.32 14.62
N ILE A 159 -27.48 -5.48 14.69
CA ILE A 159 -26.67 -5.07 13.56
C ILE A 159 -25.41 -5.92 13.45
N PHE A 160 -24.70 -6.14 14.57
CA PHE A 160 -23.44 -6.87 14.61
C PHE A 160 -23.63 -8.38 14.73
N GLY A 161 -24.80 -8.82 15.20
CA GLY A 161 -25.09 -10.20 15.54
C GLY A 161 -24.99 -10.44 17.04
N LYS A 162 -25.79 -11.41 17.52
CA LYS A 162 -25.91 -11.72 18.94
C LYS A 162 -24.54 -12.07 19.56
N GLY A 163 -24.15 -11.31 20.58
CA GLY A 163 -22.88 -11.49 21.29
C GLY A 163 -21.63 -10.95 20.58
N VAL A 164 -21.78 -10.22 19.47
CA VAL A 164 -20.66 -9.58 18.76
C VAL A 164 -20.48 -8.15 19.29
N LYS A 165 -19.33 -7.89 19.93
CA LYS A 165 -18.98 -6.56 20.50
C LYS A 165 -18.04 -5.74 19.63
N VAL A 166 -17.28 -6.39 18.77
CA VAL A 166 -16.33 -5.74 17.87
C VAL A 166 -16.67 -6.19 16.46
N PHE A 167 -16.95 -5.21 15.60
CA PHE A 167 -17.32 -5.44 14.22
C PHE A 167 -16.32 -4.73 13.30
N PRO A 168 -15.40 -5.47 12.66
CA PRO A 168 -14.40 -4.86 11.80
C PRO A 168 -15.02 -4.23 10.56
N SER A 169 -14.44 -3.14 10.05
CA SER A 169 -14.90 -2.53 8.80
C SER A 169 -14.85 -3.57 7.66
N PRO A 170 -16.00 -3.95 7.06
CA PRO A 170 -16.04 -5.01 6.04
C PRO A 170 -15.23 -4.69 4.80
N MET A 171 -15.04 -3.40 4.52
CA MET A 171 -14.35 -2.88 3.34
C MET A 171 -12.93 -2.38 3.67
N HIS A 172 -12.47 -2.56 4.91
CA HIS A 172 -11.20 -2.02 5.41
C HIS A 172 -11.05 -0.53 5.07
N GLU A 173 -12.10 0.23 5.39
CA GLU A 173 -12.21 1.63 5.02
C GLU A 173 -11.25 2.52 5.81
N GLU A 174 -10.85 3.60 5.16
CA GLU A 174 -9.99 4.62 5.76
C GLU A 174 -10.74 5.35 6.89
N PRO A 175 -10.19 5.44 8.13
CA PRO A 175 -10.86 6.08 9.26
C PRO A 175 -11.29 7.53 9.02
N LEU A 176 -10.60 8.31 8.18
CA LEU A 176 -11.05 9.67 7.83
C LEU A 176 -12.42 9.71 7.13
N LEU A 177 -12.92 8.60 6.60
CA LEU A 177 -14.25 8.51 6.03
C LEU A 177 -15.36 8.66 7.09
N LEU A 178 -15.06 8.40 8.37
CA LEU A 178 -15.97 8.64 9.49
C LEU A 178 -16.31 10.12 9.68
N ILE A 179 -15.43 11.03 9.22
CA ILE A 179 -15.67 12.47 9.27
C ILE A 179 -16.47 12.86 8.01
N PRO A 180 -17.65 13.50 8.16
CA PRO A 180 -18.39 14.05 7.03
C PRO A 180 -17.54 15.02 6.20
N GLU A 181 -17.67 14.96 4.88
CA GLU A 181 -16.83 15.73 3.95
C GLU A 181 -16.84 17.26 4.25
N GLN A 182 -17.98 17.79 4.68
CA GLN A 182 -18.14 19.21 5.01
C GLN A 182 -17.30 19.63 6.24
N LEU A 183 -16.99 18.70 7.14
CA LEU A 183 -16.27 18.98 8.38
C LEU A 183 -14.76 18.78 8.25
N ARG A 184 -14.29 18.13 7.18
CA ARG A 184 -12.86 17.81 6.99
C ARG A 184 -11.96 19.01 6.78
N GLN A 185 -12.48 20.18 6.39
CA GLN A 185 -11.68 21.40 6.24
C GLN A 185 -11.20 21.98 7.57
N GLY A 186 -11.84 21.61 8.68
CA GLY A 186 -11.54 22.12 10.03
C GLY A 186 -10.68 21.19 10.89
N VAL A 187 -10.24 20.05 10.36
CA VAL A 187 -9.47 19.00 11.06
C VAL A 187 -8.04 18.96 10.52
#